data_AF-A0YLC2-F1
#
_entry.id   AF-A0YLC2-F1
#
_cell.length_a   1.000
_cell.length_b   1.000
_cell.length_c   1.000
_cell.angle_alpha   90.00
_cell.angle_beta   90.00
_cell.angle_gamma   90.00
#
_symmetry.space_group_name_H-M   'P 1'
#
loop_
_entity.id
_entity.type
_entity.pdbx_description
1 polymer ?
#
loop_
_entity_poly.entity_id
_entity_poly.type
_entity_poly.pdbx_seq_one_letter_code
_entity_poly.pdbx_strand_id
1 'polypeptide(L)'
;MFSPSSHKNNTDEYKSPPNDIPDPCDWIQEHHSLACVAETLNLLNQTPNNGIQAGEDFSYTPEGELIIGLKTRDLLKANCGDHHWKYVRNYLPIQKG
;
A
#
# COMPACT_ATOMS: atom_id res chain seq x y z
N MET A 1 67.02 16.70 3.07
CA MET A 1 65.77 17.44 3.38
C MET A 1 64.67 16.83 2.53
N PHE A 2 63.76 16.09 3.16
CA PHE A 2 62.60 15.50 2.48
C PHE A 2 61.38 16.38 2.78
N SER A 3 60.73 16.88 1.74
CA SER A 3 59.48 17.65 1.86
C SER A 3 58.34 16.72 2.30
N PRO A 4 57.54 17.06 3.32
CA PRO A 4 56.40 16.24 3.68
C PRO A 4 55.30 16.40 2.62
N SER A 5 54.84 15.26 2.10
CA SER A 5 53.76 15.18 1.13
C SER A 5 52.45 15.57 1.81
N SER A 6 51.90 16.71 1.42
CA SER A 6 50.64 17.24 1.95
C SER A 6 49.50 16.31 1.52
N HIS A 7 49.07 15.42 2.43
CA HIS A 7 47.89 14.62 2.23
C HIS A 7 46.70 15.57 2.26
N LYS A 8 46.17 15.87 1.06
CA LYS A 8 44.89 16.55 0.93
C LYS A 8 43.85 15.66 1.59
N ASN A 9 43.34 16.10 2.72
CA ASN A 9 42.15 15.53 3.34
C ASN A 9 40.99 15.79 2.36
N ASN A 10 40.74 14.82 1.48
CA ASN A 10 39.46 14.73 0.80
C ASN A 10 38.47 14.30 1.89
N THR A 11 37.93 15.28 2.59
CA THR A 11 36.66 15.09 3.29
C THR A 11 35.62 14.98 2.19
N ASP A 12 35.53 13.78 1.59
CA ASP A 12 34.32 13.40 0.88
C ASP A 12 33.22 13.49 1.93
N GLU A 13 32.43 14.56 1.87
CA GLU A 13 31.16 14.64 2.59
C GLU A 13 30.43 13.34 2.29
N TYR A 14 30.32 12.47 3.29
CA TYR A 14 29.52 11.26 3.23
C TYR A 14 28.07 11.72 3.08
N LYS A 15 27.67 11.98 1.85
CA LYS A 15 26.30 12.30 1.50
C LYS A 15 25.54 11.02 1.75
N SER A 16 24.87 10.95 2.91
CA SER A 16 24.02 9.81 3.25
C SER A 16 23.13 9.53 2.04
N PRO A 17 23.07 8.28 1.55
CA PRO A 17 22.17 7.95 0.46
C PRO A 17 20.76 8.39 0.87
N PRO A 18 19.94 8.85 -0.09
CA PRO A 18 18.57 9.21 0.21
C PRO A 18 17.92 8.04 0.95
N ASN A 19 17.10 8.35 1.95
CA ASN A 19 16.28 7.39 2.71
C ASN A 19 15.19 6.77 1.79
N ASP A 20 15.57 6.25 0.63
CA ASP A 20 14.68 5.70 -0.41
C ASP A 20 14.33 4.23 -0.13
N ILE A 21 15.05 3.59 0.79
CA ILE A 21 14.72 2.24 1.24
C ILE A 21 13.82 2.38 2.48
N PRO A 22 12.52 2.03 2.38
CA PRO A 22 11.62 2.05 3.53
C PRO A 22 12.11 1.08 4.60
N ASP A 23 11.75 1.36 5.85
CA ASP A 23 12.03 0.45 6.94
C ASP A 23 11.44 -0.95 6.62
N PRO A 24 12.21 -2.04 6.81
CA PRO A 24 11.72 -3.38 6.48
C PRO A 24 10.44 -3.75 7.24
N CYS A 25 10.26 -3.30 8.48
CA CYS A 25 9.03 -3.57 9.23
C CYS A 25 7.85 -2.79 8.64
N ASP A 26 8.05 -1.54 8.25
CA ASP A 26 7.02 -0.74 7.58
C ASP A 26 6.61 -1.42 6.26
N TRP A 27 7.57 -1.81 5.42
CA TRP A 27 7.29 -2.49 4.15
C TRP A 27 6.52 -3.81 4.35
N ILE A 28 6.92 -4.63 5.32
CA ILE A 28 6.22 -5.88 5.65
C ILE A 28 4.77 -5.59 6.09
N GLN A 29 4.58 -4.55 6.90
CA GLN A 29 3.26 -4.19 7.42
C GLN A 29 2.33 -3.66 6.31
N GLU A 30 2.87 -2.86 5.38
CA GLU A 30 2.15 -2.42 4.18
C GLU A 30 1.75 -3.62 3.31
N HIS A 31 2.68 -4.52 3.05
CA HIS A 31 2.45 -5.71 2.24
C HIS A 31 1.38 -6.62 2.86
N HIS A 32 1.43 -6.83 4.19
CA HIS A 32 0.44 -7.61 4.91
C HIS A 32 -0.96 -6.97 4.82
N SER A 33 -1.04 -5.65 4.90
CA SER A 33 -2.31 -4.93 4.78
C SER A 33 -2.91 -5.07 3.38
N LEU A 34 -2.09 -5.03 2.33
CA LEU A 34 -2.53 -5.24 0.95
C LEU A 34 -2.95 -6.70 0.70
N ALA A 35 -2.17 -7.66 1.19
CA ALA A 35 -2.49 -9.09 1.05
C ALA A 35 -3.82 -9.45 1.72
N CYS A 36 -4.06 -8.93 2.93
CA CYS A 36 -5.32 -9.14 3.66
C CYS A 36 -6.54 -8.62 2.87
N VAL A 37 -6.40 -7.48 2.21
CA VAL A 37 -7.46 -6.93 1.35
C VAL A 37 -7.67 -7.76 0.10
N ALA A 38 -6.59 -8.14 -0.58
CA ALA A 38 -6.68 -8.98 -1.78
C ALA A 38 -7.35 -10.33 -1.46
N GLU A 39 -6.99 -10.94 -0.33
CA GLU A 39 -7.61 -12.17 0.16
C GLU A 39 -9.08 -11.97 0.47
N THR A 40 -9.43 -10.88 1.17
CA THR A 40 -10.84 -10.56 1.49
C THR A 40 -11.66 -10.32 0.22
N LEU A 41 -11.14 -9.57 -0.75
CA LEU A 41 -11.80 -9.35 -2.04
C LEU A 41 -11.98 -10.66 -2.81
N ASN A 42 -10.96 -11.53 -2.79
CA ASN A 42 -11.04 -12.83 -3.43
C ASN A 42 -12.08 -13.74 -2.76
N LEU A 43 -12.13 -13.77 -1.42
CA LEU A 43 -13.16 -14.49 -0.66
C LEU A 43 -14.56 -13.98 -0.99
N LEU A 44 -14.73 -12.66 -1.07
CA LEU A 44 -15.99 -12.07 -1.50
C LEU A 44 -16.32 -12.51 -2.93
N ASN A 45 -15.40 -12.43 -3.89
CA ASN A 45 -15.68 -12.85 -5.26
C ASN A 45 -16.04 -14.34 -5.39
N GLN A 46 -15.49 -15.20 -4.53
CA GLN A 46 -15.72 -16.64 -4.55
C GLN A 46 -16.94 -17.11 -3.74
N THR A 47 -17.56 -16.23 -2.93
CA THR A 47 -18.70 -16.61 -2.08
C THR A 47 -20.01 -16.43 -2.85
N PRO A 48 -20.67 -17.51 -3.31
CA PRO A 48 -21.99 -17.38 -3.93
C PRO A 48 -22.98 -16.78 -2.92
N ASN A 49 -23.80 -15.81 -3.35
CA ASN A 49 -24.80 -15.09 -2.54
C ASN A 49 -24.26 -14.15 -1.44
N ASN A 50 -23.00 -13.70 -1.49
CA ASN A 50 -22.59 -12.59 -0.61
C ASN A 50 -23.23 -11.23 -0.98
N GLY A 51 -24.02 -11.21 -2.06
CA GLY A 51 -24.75 -10.04 -2.54
C GLY A 51 -23.85 -8.97 -3.16
N ILE A 52 -22.57 -9.26 -3.41
CA ILE A 52 -21.66 -8.36 -4.11
C ILE A 52 -21.91 -8.48 -5.62
N GLN A 53 -22.24 -7.38 -6.28
CA GLN A 53 -22.47 -7.30 -7.72
C GLN A 53 -21.41 -6.45 -8.42
N ALA A 54 -20.72 -7.04 -9.40
CA ALA A 54 -19.82 -6.29 -10.27
C ALA A 54 -20.59 -5.17 -11.01
N GLY A 55 -20.05 -3.96 -11.02
CA GLY A 55 -20.68 -2.76 -11.57
C GLY A 55 -21.39 -1.87 -10.55
N GLU A 56 -21.95 -2.44 -9.47
CA GLU A 56 -22.61 -1.71 -8.39
C GLU A 56 -21.74 -1.65 -7.13
N ASP A 57 -21.19 -2.80 -6.72
CA ASP A 57 -20.44 -2.95 -5.48
C ASP A 57 -18.93 -2.83 -5.68
N PHE A 58 -18.44 -3.05 -6.89
CA PHE A 58 -17.08 -2.71 -7.31
C PHE A 58 -17.01 -2.56 -8.83
N SER A 59 -16.12 -1.71 -9.33
CA SER A 59 -15.88 -1.50 -10.75
C SER A 59 -14.42 -1.10 -10.99
N TYR A 60 -14.02 -1.05 -12.25
CA TYR A 60 -12.71 -0.56 -12.64
C TYR A 60 -12.85 0.71 -13.48
N THR A 61 -12.00 1.70 -13.25
CA THR A 61 -11.86 2.82 -14.19
C THR A 61 -11.27 2.33 -15.51
N PRO A 62 -11.42 3.09 -16.61
CA PRO A 62 -10.70 2.80 -17.86
C PRO A 62 -9.18 2.68 -17.69
N GLU A 63 -8.63 3.38 -16.68
CA GLU A 63 -7.21 3.38 -16.33
C GLU A 63 -6.80 2.15 -15.46
N GLY A 64 -7.76 1.31 -15.07
CA GLY A 64 -7.53 0.10 -14.29
C GLY A 64 -7.57 0.29 -12.77
N GLU A 65 -8.02 1.43 -12.28
CA GLU A 65 -8.17 1.67 -10.84
C GLU A 65 -9.42 0.96 -10.31
N LEU A 66 -9.28 0.25 -9.20
CA LEU A 66 -10.41 -0.40 -8.54
C LEU A 66 -11.23 0.64 -7.77
N ILE A 67 -12.49 0.82 -8.18
CA ILE A 67 -13.50 1.58 -7.44
C ILE A 67 -14.32 0.62 -6.60
N ILE A 68 -14.48 0.94 -5.32
CA ILE A 68 -15.19 0.09 -4.37
C ILE A 68 -16.44 0.81 -3.87
N GLY A 69 -17.60 0.17 -4.06
CA GLY A 69 -18.88 0.65 -3.56
C GLY A 69 -18.98 0.54 -2.03
N LEU A 70 -19.95 1.25 -1.44
CA LEU A 70 -20.12 1.34 0.02
C LEU A 70 -20.29 -0.02 0.69
N LYS A 71 -21.02 -0.95 0.08
CA LYS A 71 -21.27 -2.28 0.62
C LYS A 71 -20.00 -3.13 0.70
N THR A 72 -19.23 -3.21 -0.39
CA THR A 72 -17.94 -3.91 -0.42
C THR A 72 -16.96 -3.29 0.59
N ARG A 73 -16.99 -1.96 0.72
CA ARG A 73 -16.18 -1.24 1.70
C ARG A 73 -16.48 -1.65 3.14
N ASP A 74 -17.76 -1.73 3.49
CA ASP A 74 -18.17 -2.09 4.85
C ASP A 74 -17.84 -3.57 5.16
N LEU A 75 -17.93 -4.45 4.15
CA LEU A 75 -17.47 -5.84 4.24
C LEU A 75 -15.94 -5.94 4.40
N LEU A 76 -15.16 -5.16 3.65
CA LEU A 76 -13.71 -5.11 3.81
C LEU A 76 -13.32 -4.65 5.21
N LYS A 77 -13.96 -3.61 5.72
CA LYS A 77 -13.73 -3.13 7.09
C LYS A 77 -14.03 -4.22 8.13
N ALA A 78 -15.13 -4.96 7.94
CA ALA A 78 -15.51 -6.03 8.86
C ALA A 78 -14.53 -7.21 8.89
N ASN A 79 -13.85 -7.49 7.77
CA ASN A 79 -13.00 -8.68 7.62
C ASN A 79 -11.49 -8.39 7.73
N CYS A 80 -11.00 -7.22 7.30
CA CYS A 80 -9.57 -6.88 7.33
C CYS A 80 -9.08 -6.35 8.69
N GLY A 81 -9.99 -6.06 9.63
CA GLY A 81 -9.66 -5.44 10.91
C GLY A 81 -9.24 -3.97 10.79
N ASP A 82 -9.34 -3.22 11.90
CA ASP A 82 -9.19 -1.75 11.88
C ASP A 82 -7.79 -1.28 11.47
N HIS A 83 -6.73 -2.05 11.77
CA HIS A 83 -5.34 -1.68 11.45
C HIS A 83 -5.09 -1.69 9.94
N HIS A 84 -5.42 -2.79 9.26
CA HIS A 84 -5.23 -2.91 7.81
C HIS A 84 -6.23 -2.03 7.07
N TRP A 85 -7.47 -1.91 7.58
CA TRP A 85 -8.46 -1.01 7.01
C TRP A 85 -7.99 0.44 7.00
N LYS A 86 -7.38 0.93 8.09
CA LYS A 86 -6.86 2.30 8.18
C LYS A 86 -5.80 2.59 7.13
N TYR A 87 -4.92 1.63 6.85
CA TYR A 87 -3.91 1.75 5.80
C TYR A 87 -4.56 1.84 4.41
N VAL A 88 -5.40 0.86 4.09
CA VAL A 88 -5.97 0.66 2.75
C VAL A 88 -6.96 1.78 2.38
N ARG A 89 -7.69 2.30 3.36
CA ARG A 89 -8.66 3.40 3.15
C ARG A 89 -8.04 4.64 2.50
N ASN A 90 -6.74 4.88 2.69
CA ASN A 90 -6.05 6.00 2.07
C ASN A 90 -5.85 5.84 0.54
N TYR A 91 -5.97 4.61 0.03
CA TYR A 91 -5.70 4.24 -1.36
C TYR A 91 -6.95 3.83 -2.13
N LEU A 92 -8.10 3.70 -1.46
CA LEU A 92 -9.35 3.30 -2.10
C LEU A 92 -10.20 4.53 -2.43
N PRO A 93 -10.33 4.91 -3.71
CA PRO A 93 -11.20 6.00 -4.10
C PRO A 93 -12.66 5.65 -3.77
N ILE A 94 -13.35 6.59 -3.10
CA ILE A 94 -14.77 6.45 -2.79
C ILE A 94 -15.56 6.81 -4.04
N GLN A 95 -16.42 5.90 -4.50
CA GLN A 95 -17.42 6.21 -5.52
C GLN A 95 -18.35 7.32 -4.97
N LYS A 96 -18.22 8.54 -5.50
CA LYS A 96 -19.14 9.63 -5.17
C LYS A 96 -20.45 9.33 -5.89
N GLY A 97 -21.51 9.10 -5.10
CA GLY A 97 -22.88 8.98 -5.59
C GLY A 97 -23.36 10.25 -6.26
#